data_AF-A0A7R7A5P5-F1
#
_entry.id   AF-A0A7R7A5P5-F1
#
_cell.length_a   1.000
_cell.length_b   1.000
_cell.length_c   1.000
_cell.angle_alpha   90.00
_cell.angle_beta   90.00
_cell.angle_gamma   90.00
#
_symmetry.space_group_name_H-M   'P 1'
#
loop_
_entity.id
_entity.type
_entity.pdbx_description
1 polymer ?
#
loop_
_entity_poly.entity_id
_entity_poly.type
_entity_poly.pdbx_seq_one_letter_code
_entity_poly.pdbx_strand_id
1 'polypeptide(L)'
;MTTMKAPPFLEIANRVKMHYPQKKDFLRFVIDYIQNPSREKGLCMPMAFKRFGTMPPIGKNMSDEEKKAVAEYLYNLSKNRGMCPANGGK
;
A
#
# COMPACT_ATOMS: atom_id res chain seq x y z
N MET A 1 7.13 -18.21 14.98
CA MET A 1 7.08 -17.72 13.58
C MET A 1 5.78 -16.95 13.38
N THR A 2 5.82 -15.66 13.04
CA THR A 2 4.59 -14.90 12.74
C THR A 2 4.04 -15.32 11.39
N THR A 3 2.84 -15.91 11.36
CA THR A 3 2.18 -16.44 10.15
C THR A 3 1.87 -15.36 9.09
N MET A 4 1.75 -14.08 9.48
CA MET A 4 1.56 -12.96 8.54
C MET A 4 2.88 -12.45 7.97
N LYS A 5 3.03 -12.58 6.64
CA LYS A 5 4.22 -12.14 5.87
C LYS A 5 4.11 -10.71 5.32
N ALA A 6 2.93 -10.09 5.36
CA ALA A 6 2.68 -8.76 4.80
C ALA A 6 1.74 -7.96 5.71
N PRO A 7 1.80 -6.61 5.63
CA PRO A 7 0.84 -5.76 6.32
C PRO A 7 -0.56 -5.86 5.68
N PRO A 8 -1.63 -5.50 6.41
CA PRO A 8 -2.98 -5.48 5.87
C PRO A 8 -3.12 -4.49 4.71
N PHE A 9 -3.58 -4.97 3.55
CA PHE A 9 -3.65 -4.18 2.31
C PHE A 9 -4.57 -2.95 2.43
N LEU A 10 -5.65 -3.04 3.21
CA LEU A 10 -6.56 -1.90 3.45
C LEU A 10 -5.86 -0.75 4.20
N GLU A 11 -5.05 -1.06 5.20
CA GLU A 11 -4.27 -0.07 5.96
C GLU A 11 -3.23 0.62 5.07
N ILE A 12 -2.63 -0.14 4.15
CA ILE A 12 -1.73 0.42 3.13
C ILE A 12 -2.50 1.38 2.21
N ALA A 13 -3.66 0.99 1.71
CA ALA A 13 -4.49 1.84 0.85
C ALA A 13 -4.85 3.16 1.54
N ASN A 14 -5.31 3.09 2.79
CA ASN A 14 -5.69 4.28 3.57
C ASN A 14 -4.49 5.17 3.84
N ARG A 15 -3.34 4.59 4.22
CA ARG A 15 -2.11 5.33 4.47
C ARG A 15 -1.62 6.06 3.24
N VAL A 16 -1.61 5.41 2.08
CA VAL A 16 -1.20 6.05 0.82
C VAL A 16 -2.17 7.19 0.47
N LYS A 17 -3.49 7.02 0.67
CA LYS A 17 -4.46 8.12 0.46
C LYS A 17 -4.31 9.28 1.43
N MET A 18 -3.97 9.03 2.69
CA MET A 18 -3.72 10.09 3.66
C MET A 18 -2.53 10.96 3.23
N HIS A 19 -1.50 10.36 2.63
CA HIS A 19 -0.36 11.10 2.08
C HIS A 19 -0.64 11.73 0.71
N TYR A 20 -1.42 11.05 -0.14
CA TYR A 20 -1.77 11.48 -1.49
C TYR A 20 -3.30 11.53 -1.65
N PRO A 21 -3.95 12.62 -1.22
CA PRO A 21 -5.40 12.74 -1.27
C PRO A 21 -5.92 12.80 -2.71
N GLN A 22 -5.10 13.32 -3.63
CA GLN A 22 -5.42 13.38 -5.05
C GLN A 22 -5.24 12.01 -5.71
N LYS A 23 -6.28 11.55 -6.42
CA LYS A 23 -6.25 10.25 -7.12
C LYS A 23 -5.03 10.11 -8.04
N LYS A 24 -4.67 11.17 -8.77
CA LYS A 24 -3.54 11.15 -9.70
C LYS A 24 -2.21 10.84 -8.99
N ASP A 25 -1.96 11.49 -7.86
CA ASP A 25 -0.72 11.30 -7.09
C ASP A 25 -0.68 9.94 -6.39
N PHE A 26 -1.83 9.48 -5.89
CA PHE A 26 -1.99 8.13 -5.36
C PHE A 26 -1.61 7.06 -6.41
N LEU A 27 -2.20 7.14 -7.61
CA LEU A 27 -1.93 6.18 -8.68
C LEU A 27 -0.46 6.22 -9.08
N ARG A 28 0.10 7.42 -9.25
CA ARG A 28 1.52 7.60 -9.60
C ARG A 28 2.43 6.95 -8.56
N PHE A 29 2.16 7.16 -7.28
CA PHE A 29 2.92 6.55 -6.20
C PHE A 29 2.86 5.03 -6.24
N VAL A 30 1.66 4.45 -6.35
CA VAL A 30 1.49 2.99 -6.33
C VAL A 30 2.18 2.34 -7.52
N ILE A 31 2.01 2.90 -8.72
CA ILE A 31 2.63 2.41 -9.95
C ILE A 31 4.17 2.45 -9.84
N ASP A 32 4.75 3.53 -9.31
CA ASP A 32 6.20 3.60 -9.09
C ASP A 32 6.64 2.61 -8.00
N TYR A 33 5.93 2.53 -6.88
CA TYR A 33 6.35 1.72 -5.73
C TYR A 33 6.30 0.22 -5.99
N ILE A 34 5.34 -0.30 -6.76
CA ILE A 34 5.30 -1.73 -7.11
C ILE A 34 6.46 -2.13 -8.04
N GLN A 35 7.01 -1.18 -8.80
CA GLN A 35 8.15 -1.41 -9.70
C GLN A 35 9.48 -1.20 -8.99
N ASN A 36 9.57 -0.12 -8.21
CA ASN A 36 10.80 0.36 -7.57
C ASN A 36 10.58 0.58 -6.06
N PRO A 37 10.22 -0.47 -5.30
CA PRO A 37 10.00 -0.35 -3.87
C PRO A 37 11.31 -0.02 -3.17
N SER A 38 11.29 0.98 -2.29
CA SER A 38 12.41 1.29 -1.41
C SER A 38 11.90 1.70 -0.04
N ARG A 39 12.75 1.54 0.96
CA ARG A 39 12.45 1.98 2.33
C ARG A 39 12.21 3.48 2.41
N GLU A 40 12.89 4.26 1.59
CA GLU A 40 12.80 5.73 1.54
C GLU A 40 11.48 6.21 0.94
N LYS A 41 10.99 5.53 -0.10
CA LYS A 41 9.68 5.82 -0.72
C LYS A 41 8.51 5.31 0.12
N GLY A 42 8.75 4.31 0.96
CA GLY A 42 7.70 3.60 1.65
C GLY A 42 7.04 4.42 2.76
N LEU A 43 5.70 4.52 2.72
CA LEU A 43 4.92 5.36 3.66
C LEU A 43 4.56 4.66 4.98
N CYS A 44 4.86 3.37 5.11
CA CYS A 44 4.54 2.58 6.30
C CYS A 44 5.30 3.08 7.53
N MET A 45 4.79 2.77 8.73
CA MET A 45 5.52 3.08 9.96
C MET A 45 6.84 2.29 10.03
N PRO A 46 7.90 2.82 10.68
CA PRO A 46 9.19 2.13 10.79
C PRO A 46 9.10 0.70 11.35
N MET A 47 8.15 0.44 12.26
CA MET A 47 7.87 -0.89 12.79
C MET A 47 7.40 -1.89 11.71
N ALA A 48 6.65 -1.43 10.70
CA ALA A 48 6.23 -2.29 9.60
C ALA A 48 7.43 -2.74 8.77
N PHE A 49 8.39 -1.86 8.49
CA PHE A 49 9.63 -2.24 7.80
C PHE A 49 10.51 -3.16 8.64
N LYS A 50 10.56 -2.99 9.96
CA LYS A 50 11.26 -3.92 10.85
C LYS A 50 10.62 -5.32 10.84
N ARG A 51 9.29 -5.41 10.73
CA ARG A 51 8.54 -6.67 10.78
C ARG A 51 8.44 -7.39 9.44
N PHE A 52 8.17 -6.65 8.36
CA PHE A 52 7.86 -7.21 7.04
C PHE A 52 8.97 -6.97 6.01
N GLY A 53 9.96 -6.12 6.31
CA GLY A 53 10.96 -5.71 5.35
C GLY A 53 10.42 -4.74 4.30
N THR A 54 11.17 -4.60 3.21
CA THR A 54 10.74 -3.83 2.03
C THR A 54 10.02 -4.77 1.07
N MET A 55 8.94 -4.27 0.46
CA MET A 55 8.18 -5.03 -0.54
C MET A 55 9.08 -5.42 -1.71
N PRO A 56 8.99 -6.66 -2.25
CA PRO A 56 9.71 -7.02 -3.47
C PRO A 56 9.10 -6.33 -4.71
N PRO A 57 9.88 -6.10 -5.79
CA PRO A 57 9.42 -5.41 -6.99
C PRO A 57 8.53 -6.33 -7.86
N ILE A 58 7.23 -6.39 -7.55
CA ILE A 58 6.27 -7.25 -8.27
C ILE A 58 5.80 -6.66 -9.61
N GLY A 59 5.95 -5.34 -9.80
CA GLY A 59 5.44 -4.63 -10.97
C GLY A 59 6.31 -4.74 -12.23
N LYS A 60 7.49 -5.38 -12.15
CA LYS A 60 8.45 -5.43 -13.27
C LYS A 60 7.94 -6.22 -14.48
N ASN A 61 7.09 -7.23 -14.25
CA ASN A 61 6.57 -8.10 -15.30
C ASN A 61 5.12 -7.76 -15.71
N MET A 62 4.61 -6.61 -15.24
CA MET A 62 3.24 -6.17 -15.52
C MET A 62 3.22 -5.18 -16.69
N SER A 63 2.15 -5.19 -17.48
CA SER A 63 1.86 -4.13 -18.46
C SER A 63 1.47 -2.83 -17.74
N ASP A 64 1.51 -1.69 -18.44
CA ASP A 64 1.14 -0.41 -17.84
C ASP A 64 -0.36 -0.35 -17.51
N GLU A 65 -1.20 -1.02 -18.29
CA GLU A 65 -2.62 -1.20 -18.02
C GLU A 65 -2.85 -2.00 -16.73
N GLU A 66 -2.11 -3.10 -16.54
CA GLU A 66 -2.22 -3.92 -15.34
C GLU A 66 -1.76 -3.15 -14.09
N LYS A 67 -0.65 -2.42 -14.17
CA LYS A 67 -0.17 -1.56 -13.06
C LYS A 67 -1.22 -0.51 -12.70
N LYS A 68 -1.82 0.12 -13.71
CA LYS A 68 -2.89 1.09 -13.52
C LYS A 68 -4.12 0.46 -12.88
N ALA A 69 -4.53 -0.73 -13.34
CA ALA A 69 -5.67 -1.46 -12.77
C ALA A 69 -5.45 -1.80 -11.29
N VAL A 70 -4.25 -2.25 -10.91
CA VAL A 70 -3.89 -2.51 -9.50
C VAL A 70 -3.99 -1.24 -8.66
N ALA A 71 -3.43 -0.13 -9.16
CA ALA A 71 -3.45 1.14 -8.45
C ALA A 71 -4.87 1.69 -8.29
N GLU A 72 -5.71 1.57 -9.32
CA GLU A 72 -7.12 1.96 -9.28
C GLU A 72 -7.93 1.11 -8.33
N TYR A 73 -7.70 -0.21 -8.32
CA TYR A 73 -8.31 -1.12 -7.36
C TYR A 73 -7.97 -0.73 -5.92
N LEU A 74 -6.69 -0.48 -5.62
CA LEU A 74 -6.25 -0.04 -4.29
C LEU A 74 -6.90 1.30 -3.89
N TYR A 75 -7.01 2.25 -4.82
CA TYR A 75 -7.69 3.52 -4.56
C TYR A 75 -9.18 3.32 -4.26
N ASN A 76 -9.87 2.44 -5.00
CA ASN A 76 -11.30 2.23 -4.79
C ASN A 76 -11.60 1.44 -3.51
N LEU A 77 -10.76 0.47 -3.14
CA LEU A 77 -10.94 -0.34 -1.93
C LEU A 77 -11.04 0.52 -0.66
N SER A 78 -10.22 1.57 -0.58
CA SER A 78 -10.19 2.48 0.55
C SER A 78 -11.43 3.40 0.66
N LYS A 79 -12.29 3.50 -0.37
CA LYS A 79 -13.53 4.30 -0.29
C LYS A 79 -14.65 3.61 0.49
N ASN A 80 -14.58 2.29 0.70
CA ASN A 80 -15.77 1.49 1.00
C ASN A 80 -16.05 1.17 2.48
N ARG A 81 -15.29 1.66 3.47
CA ARG A 81 -15.73 1.66 4.87
C ARG A 81 -15.09 2.80 5.65
N GLY A 82 -15.89 3.45 6.50
CA GLY A 82 -15.38 4.27 7.60
C GLY A 82 -14.38 3.47 8.43
N MET A 83 -13.33 4.16 8.85
CA MET A 83 -12.24 3.71 9.72
C MET A 83 -12.66 2.52 10.59
N CYS A 84 -12.15 1.30 10.31
CA CYS A 84 -12.24 0.24 11.31
C CYS A 84 -11.44 0.74 12.53
N PRO A 85 -12.05 0.81 13.73
CA PRO A 85 -11.34 1.28 14.90
C PRO A 85 -10.18 0.33 15.18
N ALA A 86 -8.96 0.85 15.05
CA ALA A 86 -7.78 0.20 15.57
C ALA A 86 -7.82 0.33 17.09
N ASN A 87 -8.35 -0.69 17.80
CA ASN A 87 -8.08 -1.09 19.19
C ASN A 87 -8.95 -2.34 19.45
N GLY A 88 -8.44 -3.50 19.84
CA GLY A 88 -7.60 -3.65 21.02
C GLY A 88 -8.43 -3.44 22.30
N GLY A 89 -9.53 -4.18 22.47
CA GLY A 89 -10.34 -4.21 23.69
C GLY A 89 -10.37 -5.62 24.25
N LYS A 90 -10.12 -5.74 25.55
CA LYS A 90 -10.10 -6.99 26.34
C LYS A 90 -11.38 -7.80 26.20
#